data_AF-A0A378YIR6-F1
#
_entry.id   AF-A0A378YIR6-F1
#
_cell.length_a   1.000
_cell.length_b   1.000
_cell.length_c   1.000
_cell.angle_alpha   90.00
_cell.angle_beta   90.00
_cell.angle_gamma   90.00
#
_symmetry.space_group_name_H-M   'P 1'
#
loop_
_entity.id
_entity.type
_entity.pdbx_description
1 polymer ?
#
loop_
_entity_poly.entity_id
_entity_poly.type
_entity_poly.pdbx_seq_one_letter_code
_entity_poly.pdbx_strand_id
1 'polypeptide(L)'
;MSLLHKVFGMCALAVVATACPGIAAAQPGSDGRFYGSMASEILGDQVHIIWALNYPSWADSDGQVLSKCVSENCTVRARFANGCGSIAIRNGVLLGGAGFTRGDAEGAAMAAFGPPDLVSMSAGGDPFPTVLHTECTAHSG
;
A
#
# COMPACT_ATOMS: atom_id res chain seq x y z
N MET A 1 -57.50 9.47 -31.23
CA MET A 1 -56.48 10.40 -30.70
C MET A 1 -55.91 9.72 -29.46
N SER A 2 -54.88 8.88 -29.60
CA SER A 2 -53.44 9.22 -29.42
C SER A 2 -53.20 9.89 -28.05
N LEU A 3 -52.32 9.44 -27.15
CA LEU A 3 -51.00 8.79 -27.25
C LEU A 3 -50.81 7.85 -26.04
N LEU A 4 -50.36 6.60 -26.17
CA LEU A 4 -49.00 6.15 -26.50
C LEU A 4 -48.00 6.29 -25.33
N HIS A 5 -47.82 5.17 -24.63
CA HIS A 5 -46.59 4.60 -24.06
C HIS A 5 -45.46 5.55 -23.60
N LYS A 6 -45.17 5.54 -22.28
CA LYS A 6 -43.81 5.68 -21.76
C LYS A 6 -43.42 4.43 -20.97
N VAL A 7 -42.83 3.52 -21.74
CA VAL A 7 -41.98 2.37 -21.42
C VAL A 7 -41.05 2.73 -20.24
N PHE A 8 -41.20 2.09 -19.08
CA PHE A 8 -40.37 0.97 -18.59
C PHE A 8 -38.87 1.13 -18.87
N GLY A 9 -38.04 1.20 -17.83
CA GLY A 9 -36.59 1.00 -17.99
C GLY A 9 -35.72 1.81 -17.05
N MET A 10 -35.92 1.66 -15.75
CA MET A 10 -34.91 2.07 -14.77
C MET A 10 -33.87 0.95 -14.72
N CYS A 11 -32.83 1.06 -15.56
CA CYS A 11 -31.68 0.16 -15.53
C CYS A 11 -30.88 0.39 -14.23
N ALA A 12 -31.30 -0.27 -13.16
CA ALA A 12 -30.42 -0.52 -12.03
C ALA A 12 -29.37 -1.55 -12.49
N LEU A 13 -28.20 -1.06 -12.89
CA LEU A 13 -27.00 -1.88 -13.05
C LEU A 13 -26.60 -2.42 -11.66
N ALA A 14 -27.19 -3.54 -11.28
CA ALA A 14 -26.68 -4.36 -10.20
C ALA A 14 -25.36 -4.98 -10.68
N VAL A 15 -24.25 -4.29 -10.41
CA VAL A 15 -22.92 -4.86 -10.53
C VAL A 15 -22.85 -5.97 -9.48
N VAL A 16 -22.95 -7.21 -9.94
CA VAL A 16 -22.66 -8.39 -9.14
C VAL A 16 -21.16 -8.35 -8.86
N ALA A 17 -20.80 -7.82 -7.68
CA ALA A 17 -19.47 -7.94 -7.15
C ALA A 17 -19.22 -9.42 -6.86
N THR A 18 -18.47 -10.08 -7.75
CA THR A 18 -17.85 -11.35 -7.44
C THR A 18 -16.91 -11.09 -6.27
N ALA A 19 -17.29 -11.61 -5.09
CA ALA A 19 -16.50 -11.55 -3.87
C ALA A 19 -15.21 -12.36 -4.06
N CYS A 20 -14.19 -11.72 -4.64
CA CYS A 20 -12.82 -12.14 -4.47
C CYS A 20 -12.35 -11.54 -3.13
N PRO A 21 -12.01 -12.35 -2.12
CA PRO A 21 -11.50 -11.84 -0.85
C PRO A 21 -10.11 -11.24 -1.09
N GLY A 22 -10.06 -9.96 -1.46
CA GLY A 22 -8.79 -9.30 -1.79
C GLY A 22 -8.92 -7.90 -2.37
N ILE A 23 -10.04 -7.57 -3.00
CA ILE A 23 -10.28 -6.25 -3.57
C ILE A 23 -11.42 -5.62 -2.77
N ALA A 24 -11.08 -4.90 -1.69
CA ALA A 24 -12.02 -3.93 -1.13
C ALA A 24 -12.44 -3.01 -2.29
N ALA A 25 -13.74 -2.75 -2.41
CA ALA A 25 -14.26 -1.89 -3.47
C ALA A 25 -13.44 -0.59 -3.48
N ALA A 26 -12.68 -0.38 -4.55
CA ALA A 26 -11.78 0.76 -4.72
C ALA A 26 -12.62 2.03 -4.79
N GLN A 27 -12.87 2.65 -3.64
CA GLN A 27 -13.64 3.87 -3.54
C GLN A 27 -12.70 4.99 -3.14
N PRO A 28 -12.63 6.07 -3.92
CA PRO A 28 -11.85 7.23 -3.53
C PRO A 28 -12.44 7.83 -2.25
N GLY A 29 -11.59 8.50 -1.48
CA GLY A 29 -12.00 9.29 -0.32
C GLY A 29 -12.90 10.45 -0.73
N SER A 30 -13.44 11.14 0.27
CA SER A 30 -14.25 12.35 0.06
C SER A 30 -13.51 13.46 -0.69
N ASP A 31 -12.18 13.40 -0.69
CA ASP A 31 -11.28 14.33 -1.40
C ASP A 31 -10.87 13.83 -2.80
N GLY A 32 -11.45 12.72 -3.27
CA GLY A 32 -11.15 12.12 -4.57
C GLY A 32 -9.84 11.34 -4.63
N ARG A 33 -9.14 11.15 -3.51
CA ARG A 33 -7.84 10.43 -3.47
C ARG A 33 -8.02 8.97 -3.08
N PHE A 34 -7.12 8.14 -3.59
CA PHE A 34 -6.97 6.75 -3.17
C PHE A 34 -5.83 6.65 -2.18
N TYR A 35 -6.11 6.05 -1.03
CA TYR A 35 -5.14 5.89 0.06
C TYR A 35 -4.62 4.47 0.09
N GLY A 36 -3.34 4.33 0.40
CA GLY A 36 -2.67 3.07 0.61
C GLY A 36 -1.83 3.07 1.88
N SER A 37 -1.76 1.91 2.51
CA SER A 37 -0.87 1.65 3.64
C SER A 37 -0.13 0.34 3.44
N MET A 38 1.11 0.28 3.93
CA MET A 38 1.91 -0.94 4.00
C MET A 38 2.41 -1.13 5.43
N ALA A 39 2.28 -2.35 5.94
CA ALA A 39 2.82 -2.77 7.22
C ALA A 39 3.83 -3.91 7.03
N SER A 40 4.70 -4.07 8.01
CA SER A 40 5.58 -5.22 8.09
C SER A 40 5.69 -5.76 9.51
N GLU A 41 5.89 -7.06 9.59
CA GLU A 41 6.23 -7.81 10.80
C GLU A 41 7.34 -8.83 10.51
N ILE A 42 8.06 -9.21 11.55
CA ILE A 42 9.10 -10.25 11.47
C ILE A 42 8.58 -11.49 12.20
N LEU A 43 8.48 -12.60 11.48
CA LEU A 43 7.97 -13.90 11.93
C LEU A 43 9.10 -14.93 11.89
N GLY A 44 9.83 -15.06 13.00
CA GLY A 44 11.08 -15.83 13.02
C GLY A 44 12.09 -15.20 12.06
N ASP A 45 12.51 -15.96 11.04
CA ASP A 45 13.47 -15.50 10.02
C ASP A 45 12.79 -14.94 8.75
N GLN A 46 11.46 -14.80 8.75
CA GLN A 46 10.69 -14.30 7.60
C GLN A 46 10.20 -12.88 7.83
N VAL A 47 10.32 -12.04 6.79
CA VAL A 47 9.64 -10.75 6.74
C VAL A 47 8.28 -10.95 6.08
N HIS A 48 7.22 -10.61 6.80
CA HIS A 48 5.87 -10.57 6.26
C HIS A 48 5.49 -9.12 5.96
N ILE A 49 5.14 -8.85 4.71
CA ILE A 49 4.72 -7.52 4.23
C ILE A 49 3.25 -7.59 3.87
N ILE A 50 2.48 -6.63 4.38
CA ILE A 50 1.03 -6.56 4.21
C ILE A 50 0.71 -5.20 3.61
N TRP A 51 -0.22 -5.17 2.66
CA TRP A 51 -0.66 -3.93 2.02
C TRP A 51 -2.17 -3.87 1.87
N ALA A 52 -2.65 -2.63 1.81
CA ALA A 52 -4.03 -2.27 1.56
C ALA A 52 -4.02 -1.04 0.65
N LEU A 53 -4.71 -1.14 -0.49
CA LEU A 53 -4.69 -0.13 -1.55
C LEU A 53 -6.10 0.34 -1.87
N ASN A 54 -6.20 1.57 -2.36
CA ASN A 54 -7.44 2.16 -2.88
C ASN A 54 -8.54 2.32 -1.83
N TYR A 55 -8.16 2.61 -0.59
CA TYR A 55 -9.07 2.93 0.49
C TYR A 55 -9.45 4.42 0.48
N PRO A 56 -10.58 4.79 1.08
CA PRO A 56 -11.03 6.17 1.13
C PRO A 56 -10.27 7.03 2.16
N SER A 57 -9.49 6.42 3.06
CA SER A 57 -8.63 7.12 4.03
C SER A 57 -7.47 6.25 4.47
N TRP A 58 -6.42 6.86 5.04
CA TRP A 58 -5.35 6.11 5.70
C TRP A 58 -5.83 5.32 6.91
N ALA A 59 -6.82 5.81 7.65
CA ALA A 59 -7.35 5.08 8.81
C ALA A 59 -7.94 3.72 8.39
N ASP A 60 -8.66 3.69 7.27
CA ASP A 60 -9.23 2.46 6.73
C ASP A 60 -8.15 1.52 6.16
N SER A 61 -7.17 2.05 5.41
CA SER A 61 -6.07 1.20 4.90
C SER A 61 -5.16 0.69 6.02
N ASP A 62 -4.89 1.49 7.05
CA ASP A 62 -4.14 1.08 8.24
C ASP A 62 -4.86 -0.01 8.99
N GLY A 63 -6.16 0.17 9.26
CA GLY A 63 -6.99 -0.86 9.90
C GLY A 63 -6.98 -2.15 9.10
N GLN A 64 -7.04 -2.07 7.77
CA GLN A 64 -6.96 -3.25 6.92
C GLN A 64 -5.60 -3.95 7.01
N VAL A 65 -4.47 -3.24 6.91
CA VAL A 65 -3.16 -3.91 7.02
C VAL A 65 -2.94 -4.47 8.41
N LEU A 66 -3.35 -3.75 9.46
CA LEU A 66 -3.18 -4.18 10.84
C LEU A 66 -4.07 -5.39 11.19
N SER A 67 -5.27 -5.49 10.64
CA SER A 67 -6.15 -6.65 10.84
C SER A 67 -5.64 -7.97 10.23
N LYS A 68 -4.66 -7.88 9.31
CA LYS A 68 -4.03 -9.04 8.66
C LYS A 68 -2.69 -9.42 9.28
N CYS A 69 -2.20 -8.64 10.23
CA CYS A 69 -0.98 -8.96 10.97
C CYS A 69 -1.22 -10.19 11.84
N VAL A 70 -0.19 -11.02 11.99
CA VAL A 70 -0.25 -12.22 12.83
C VAL A 70 0.57 -12.08 14.12
N SER A 71 1.38 -11.04 14.26
CA SER A 71 2.15 -10.77 15.48
C SER A 71 1.99 -9.34 16.01
N GLU A 72 2.29 -9.16 17.29
CA GLU A 72 2.16 -7.87 17.98
C GLU A 72 3.21 -6.83 17.55
N ASN A 73 4.28 -7.25 16.84
CA ASN A 73 5.33 -6.36 16.33
C ASN A 73 4.99 -5.74 14.95
N CYS A 74 3.79 -6.00 14.42
CA CYS A 74 3.37 -5.46 13.14
C CYS A 74 3.25 -3.93 13.18
N THR A 75 3.89 -3.27 12.22
CA THR A 75 3.99 -1.81 12.21
C THR A 75 3.71 -1.28 10.80
N VAL A 76 2.86 -0.25 10.69
CA VAL A 76 2.69 0.50 9.44
C VAL A 76 4.00 1.24 9.13
N ARG A 77 4.60 0.92 7.99
CA ARG A 77 5.89 1.49 7.54
C ARG A 77 5.72 2.58 6.50
N ALA A 78 4.68 2.52 5.68
CA ALA A 78 4.43 3.50 4.63
C ALA A 78 2.93 3.81 4.55
N ARG A 79 2.62 5.11 4.38
CA ARG A 79 1.30 5.65 4.06
C ARG A 79 1.45 6.55 2.83
N PHE A 80 0.57 6.39 1.85
CA PHE A 80 0.62 7.12 0.59
C PHE A 80 -0.79 7.39 0.05
N ALA A 81 -0.91 8.42 -0.80
CA ALA A 81 -2.17 8.78 -1.45
C ALA A 81 -1.91 9.14 -2.91
N ASN A 82 -2.70 8.58 -3.84
CA ASN A 82 -2.50 8.72 -5.29
C ASN A 82 -1.03 8.53 -5.70
N GLY A 83 -0.43 7.44 -5.23
CA GLY A 83 0.99 7.18 -5.39
C GLY A 83 1.34 5.76 -5.00
N CYS A 84 2.62 5.55 -4.68
CA CYS A 84 3.20 4.28 -4.30
C CYS A 84 3.82 4.33 -2.91
N GLY A 85 3.82 3.19 -2.23
CA GLY A 85 4.58 2.93 -1.01
C GLY A 85 5.58 1.81 -1.23
N SER A 86 6.71 1.88 -0.56
CA SER A 86 7.77 0.86 -0.62
C SER A 86 8.30 0.54 0.78
N ILE A 87 8.75 -0.69 0.98
CA ILE A 87 9.47 -1.13 2.17
C ILE A 87 10.83 -1.69 1.74
N ALA A 88 11.88 -1.22 2.40
CA ALA A 88 13.24 -1.67 2.21
C ALA A 88 13.83 -2.22 3.52
N ILE A 89 14.84 -3.07 3.40
CA ILE A 89 15.54 -3.71 4.51
C ILE A 89 17.05 -3.44 4.47
N ARG A 90 17.66 -3.23 5.63
CA ARG A 90 19.12 -3.26 5.82
C ARG A 90 19.44 -3.81 7.21
N ASN A 91 20.27 -4.84 7.29
CA ASN A 91 20.69 -5.46 8.56
C ASN A 91 19.51 -5.80 9.51
N GLY A 92 18.44 -6.37 8.96
CA GLY A 92 17.23 -6.74 9.72
C GLY A 92 16.28 -5.57 10.06
N VAL A 93 16.67 -4.32 9.78
CA VAL A 93 15.84 -3.15 10.01
C VAL A 93 14.99 -2.87 8.78
N LEU A 94 13.68 -2.69 8.99
CA LEU A 94 12.69 -2.41 7.95
C LEU A 94 12.23 -0.95 8.03
N LEU A 95 12.39 -0.20 6.93
CA LEU A 95 11.91 1.16 6.79
C LEU A 95 11.02 1.30 5.56
N GLY A 96 10.08 2.23 5.61
CA GLY A 96 9.17 2.51 4.51
C GLY A 96 9.42 3.87 3.88
N GLY A 97 8.98 4.01 2.64
CA GLY A 97 8.98 5.26 1.88
C GLY A 97 7.74 5.37 1.01
N ALA A 98 7.43 6.58 0.58
CA ALA A 98 6.28 6.87 -0.28
C ALA A 98 6.67 7.89 -1.36
N GLY A 99 6.01 7.82 -2.51
CA GLY A 99 6.28 8.69 -3.65
C GLY A 99 5.14 8.69 -4.67
N PHE A 100 5.17 9.63 -5.61
CA PHE A 100 4.15 9.71 -6.66
C PHE A 100 4.27 8.57 -7.67
N THR A 101 5.52 8.19 -7.97
CA THR A 101 5.84 7.04 -8.83
C THR A 101 6.44 5.90 -8.00
N ARG A 102 6.56 4.72 -8.64
CA ARG A 102 7.26 3.57 -8.05
C ARG A 102 8.71 3.90 -7.67
N GLY A 103 9.44 4.57 -8.57
CA GLY A 103 10.84 4.93 -8.37
C GLY A 103 11.03 5.92 -7.22
N ASP A 104 10.12 6.88 -7.06
CA ASP A 104 10.15 7.83 -5.95
C ASP A 104 9.96 7.12 -4.60
N ALA A 105 9.01 6.18 -4.54
CA ALA A 105 8.73 5.42 -3.32
C ALA A 105 9.90 4.51 -2.93
N GLU A 106 10.50 3.81 -3.90
CA GLU A 106 11.69 2.97 -3.69
C GLU A 106 12.90 3.81 -3.25
N GLY A 107 13.14 4.93 -3.93
CA GLY A 107 14.17 5.89 -3.56
C GLY A 107 13.99 6.44 -2.15
N ALA A 108 12.77 6.81 -1.78
CA ALA A 108 12.44 7.28 -0.43
C ALA A 108 12.66 6.19 0.63
N ALA A 109 12.28 4.95 0.36
CA ALA A 109 12.47 3.84 1.30
C ALA A 109 13.95 3.53 1.54
N MET A 110 14.77 3.55 0.48
CA MET A 110 16.22 3.40 0.60
C MET A 110 16.85 4.60 1.32
N ALA A 111 16.43 5.83 1.00
CA ALA A 111 16.96 7.05 1.61
C ALA A 111 16.61 7.18 3.10
N ALA A 112 15.54 6.55 3.58
CA ALA A 112 15.16 6.53 4.98
C ALA A 112 16.24 5.93 5.91
N PHE A 113 17.12 5.08 5.35
CA PHE A 113 18.27 4.52 6.05
C PHE A 113 19.43 5.51 6.25
N GLY A 114 19.35 6.71 5.67
CA GLY A 114 20.42 7.69 5.66
C GLY A 114 21.59 7.30 4.74
N PRO A 115 22.66 8.09 4.72
CA PRO A 115 23.86 7.78 3.93
C PRO A 115 24.47 6.43 4.37
N PRO A 116 25.16 5.73 3.47
CA PRO A 116 25.86 4.49 3.83
C PRO A 116 26.91 4.78 4.91
N ASP A 117 26.89 3.97 5.97
CA ASP A 117 27.87 4.10 7.05
C ASP A 117 29.21 3.51 6.59
N LEU A 118 30.23 4.37 6.51
CA LEU A 118 31.59 3.98 6.11
C LEU A 118 32.19 2.93 7.07
N VAL A 119 31.72 2.88 8.33
CA VAL A 119 32.15 1.88 9.32
C VAL A 119 31.59 0.50 8.99
N SER A 120 30.36 0.43 8.48
CA SER A 120 29.70 -0.84 8.12
C SER A 120 30.39 -1.55 6.94
N MET A 121 31.10 -0.81 6.08
CA MET A 121 31.87 -1.40 4.98
C MET A 121 33.07 -2.25 5.44
N SER A 122 33.50 -2.09 6.69
CA SER A 122 34.60 -2.86 7.29
C SER A 122 34.11 -4.06 8.11
N ALA A 123 32.81 -4.16 8.40
CA ALA A 123 32.23 -5.14 9.31
C ALA A 123 31.53 -6.33 8.59
N GLY A 124 31.55 -6.36 7.25
CA GLY A 124 31.00 -7.48 6.47
C GLY A 124 29.47 -7.58 6.41
N GLY A 125 28.73 -6.60 6.96
CA GLY A 125 27.29 -6.49 6.75
C GLY A 125 26.96 -5.92 5.38
N ASP A 126 25.73 -6.14 4.88
CA ASP A 126 25.29 -5.58 3.61
C ASP A 126 25.18 -4.04 3.75
N PRO A 127 26.05 -3.27 3.08
CA PRO A 127 26.10 -1.82 3.29
C PRO A 127 24.90 -1.10 2.67
N PHE A 128 24.16 -1.76 1.78
CA PHE A 128 23.10 -1.14 1.00
C PHE A 128 21.71 -1.66 1.40
N PRO A 129 20.72 -0.77 1.58
CA PRO A 129 19.35 -1.20 1.75
C PRO A 129 18.83 -1.84 0.46
N THR A 130 18.03 -2.89 0.59
CA THR A 130 17.36 -3.57 -0.53
C THR A 130 15.85 -3.35 -0.42
N VAL A 131 15.21 -2.99 -1.54
CA VAL A 131 13.75 -2.92 -1.63
C VAL A 131 13.18 -4.34 -1.53
N LEU A 132 12.28 -4.57 -0.59
CA LEU A 132 11.57 -5.84 -0.45
C LEU A 132 10.27 -5.85 -1.26
N HIS A 133 9.50 -4.76 -1.18
CA HIS A 133 8.19 -4.70 -1.82
C HIS A 133 7.75 -3.27 -2.06
N THR A 134 7.04 -3.05 -3.16
CA THR A 134 6.49 -1.75 -3.55
C THR A 134 5.14 -1.94 -4.21
N GLU A 135 4.15 -1.18 -3.76
CA GLU A 135 2.77 -1.24 -4.21
C GLU A 135 2.23 0.16 -4.48
N CYS A 136 1.26 0.25 -5.39
CA CYS A 136 0.74 1.53 -5.87
C CYS A 136 -0.78 1.56 -5.87
N THR A 137 -1.34 2.71 -5.53
CA THR A 137 -2.78 2.95 -5.73
C THR A 137 -3.12 3.01 -7.22
N ALA A 138 -4.38 2.80 -7.57
CA ALA A 138 -4.88 2.78 -8.95
C ALA A 138 -4.68 4.10 -9.71
N HIS A 139 -4.31 5.19 -9.02
CA HIS A 139 -4.04 6.50 -9.59
C HIS A 139 -2.60 6.98 -9.34
N SER A 140 -1.63 6.06 -9.28
CA SER A 140 -0.21 6.40 -9.25
C SER A 140 0.30 6.82 -10.63
N GLY A 141 1.28 7.73 -10.66
CA GLY A 141 1.92 8.24 -11.89
C GLY A 141 3.02 7.34 -12.44
#